data_AF-A0ABD7RNV4-F1
#
_entry.id   AF-A0ABD7RNV4-F1
#
_cell.length_a   1.000
_cell.length_b   1.000
_cell.length_c   1.000
_cell.angle_alpha   90.00
_cell.angle_beta   90.00
_cell.angle_gamma   90.00
#
_symmetry.space_group_name_H-M   'P 1'
#
loop_
_entity.id
_entity.type
_entity.pdbx_description
1 polymer ?
#
loop_
_entity_poly.entity_id
_entity_poly.type
_entity_poly.pdbx_seq_one_letter_code
_entity_poly.pdbx_strand_id
1 'polypeptide(L)'
;MAILNESLADGRGIGVQRYLLAALLDELSKEAQGGDEALLDAASLETLKATWVRRVQSLAVERRDELVQHVKLDRVLWAWREWGDPAEVRGWCEQVTITDEGLLAFIPHFCSHSRIQVFGESAVKIQPRLNPAWLENYVDTAECARRLGELTLAGRVPSVAQEAVDQYLREFEMLSRGQNPDGIGAFD
;
A
#
# COMPACT_ATOMS: atom_id res chain seq x y z
N MET A 1 -8.16 -23.02 15.93
CA MET A 1 -7.23 -21.90 16.22
C MET A 1 -5.76 -22.24 16.09
N ALA A 2 -5.23 -23.34 16.67
CA ALA A 2 -3.79 -23.65 16.63
C ALA A 2 -3.17 -23.72 15.23
N ILE A 3 -3.79 -24.45 14.29
CA ILE A 3 -3.30 -24.61 12.90
C ILE A 3 -3.25 -23.26 12.16
N LEU A 4 -4.29 -22.44 12.30
CA LEU A 4 -4.31 -21.10 11.68
C LEU A 4 -3.17 -20.24 12.24
N ASN A 5 -2.97 -20.26 13.55
CA ASN A 5 -1.93 -19.47 14.20
C ASN A 5 -0.52 -19.87 13.74
N GLU A 6 -0.25 -21.17 13.68
CA GLU A 6 1.03 -21.72 13.17
C GLU A 6 1.23 -21.37 11.69
N SER A 7 0.18 -21.49 10.88
CA SER A 7 0.24 -21.14 9.45
C SER A 7 0.54 -19.65 9.22
N LEU A 8 0.06 -18.76 10.09
CA LEU A 8 0.35 -17.33 10.05
C LEU A 8 1.77 -17.03 10.53
N ALA A 9 2.21 -17.69 11.61
CA ALA A 9 3.51 -17.47 12.21
C ALA A 9 4.66 -17.90 11.28
N ASP A 10 4.55 -19.06 10.63
CA ASP A 10 5.66 -19.64 9.87
C ASP A 10 5.49 -19.50 8.35
N GLY A 11 4.26 -19.24 7.89
CA GLY A 11 3.93 -19.14 6.48
C GLY A 11 4.64 -17.98 5.76
N ARG A 12 4.73 -18.12 4.43
CA ARG A 12 5.28 -17.10 3.51
C ARG A 12 4.20 -16.37 2.69
N GLY A 13 2.94 -16.80 2.82
CA GLY A 13 1.81 -16.27 2.05
C GLY A 13 1.21 -15.00 2.66
N ILE A 14 2.02 -14.03 3.11
CA ILE A 14 1.55 -12.88 3.90
C ILE A 14 0.44 -12.08 3.21
N GLY A 15 0.44 -11.97 1.87
CA GLY A 15 -0.63 -11.32 1.12
C GLY A 15 -1.98 -12.07 1.17
N VAL A 16 -1.94 -13.40 1.12
CA VAL A 16 -3.14 -14.27 1.20
C VAL A 16 -3.65 -14.35 2.63
N GLN A 17 -2.73 -14.51 3.59
CA GLN A 17 -3.03 -14.49 5.02
C GLN A 17 -3.74 -13.18 5.42
N ARG A 18 -3.21 -12.03 4.97
CA ARG A 18 -3.85 -10.72 5.14
C ARG A 18 -5.25 -10.68 4.53
N TYR A 19 -5.44 -11.23 3.34
CA TYR A 19 -6.75 -11.27 2.70
C TYR A 19 -7.76 -12.07 3.54
N LEU A 20 -7.36 -13.24 4.04
CA LEU A 20 -8.18 -14.06 4.93
C LEU A 20 -8.58 -13.29 6.20
N LEU A 21 -7.62 -12.62 6.85
CA LEU A 21 -7.90 -11.84 8.07
C LEU A 21 -8.85 -10.67 7.80
N ALA A 22 -8.74 -10.02 6.64
CA ALA A 22 -9.68 -8.97 6.24
C ALA A 22 -11.09 -9.52 5.97
N ALA A 23 -11.21 -10.72 5.40
CA ALA A 23 -12.50 -11.38 5.19
C ALA A 23 -13.17 -11.75 6.52
N LEU A 24 -12.41 -12.31 7.47
CA LEU A 24 -12.91 -12.64 8.82
C LEU A 24 -13.33 -11.38 9.61
N LEU A 25 -12.65 -10.25 9.40
CA LEU A 25 -13.06 -8.96 9.98
C LEU A 25 -14.37 -8.44 9.38
N ASP A 26 -14.56 -8.61 8.08
CA ASP A 26 -15.80 -8.26 7.38
C ASP A 26 -16.98 -9.13 7.85
N GLU A 27 -16.78 -10.42 8.11
CA GLU A 27 -17.78 -11.30 8.72
C GLU A 27 -18.25 -10.77 10.09
N LEU A 28 -17.33 -10.44 11.00
CA LEU A 28 -17.67 -9.83 12.29
C LEU A 28 -18.44 -8.50 12.14
N SER A 29 -18.06 -7.70 11.15
CA SER A 29 -18.74 -6.43 10.88
C SER A 29 -20.17 -6.64 10.38
N LYS A 30 -20.40 -7.68 9.57
CA LYS A 30 -21.72 -8.06 9.07
C LYS A 30 -22.60 -8.66 10.17
N GLU A 31 -22.04 -9.52 11.02
CA GLU A 31 -22.75 -10.08 12.18
C GLU A 31 -23.27 -8.95 13.09
N ALA A 32 -22.42 -7.96 13.39
CA ALA A 32 -22.81 -6.79 14.18
C ALA A 32 -23.93 -5.94 13.54
N GLN A 33 -24.13 -6.06 12.23
CA GLN A 33 -25.19 -5.41 11.47
C GLN A 33 -26.43 -6.31 11.26
N GLY A 34 -26.50 -7.45 11.97
CA GLY A 34 -27.61 -8.41 11.89
C GLY A 34 -27.50 -9.42 10.76
N GLY A 35 -26.29 -9.62 10.21
CA GLY A 35 -25.97 -10.68 9.26
C GLY A 35 -25.76 -12.05 9.92
N ASP A 36 -25.20 -12.98 9.15
CA ASP A 36 -24.86 -14.33 9.61
C ASP A 36 -23.81 -14.32 10.72
N GLU A 37 -23.80 -15.38 11.55
CA GLU A 37 -22.81 -15.58 12.61
C GLU A 37 -21.39 -15.65 12.05
N ALA A 38 -20.46 -14.93 12.67
CA ALA A 38 -19.06 -14.91 12.23
C ALA A 38 -18.34 -16.20 12.62
N LEU A 39 -17.39 -16.65 11.79
CA LEU A 39 -16.66 -17.90 12.05
C LEU A 39 -15.75 -17.84 13.28
N LEU A 40 -15.32 -16.64 13.68
CA LEU A 40 -14.45 -16.39 14.81
C LEU A 40 -14.96 -15.20 15.60
N ASP A 41 -14.80 -15.25 16.93
CA ASP A 41 -15.00 -14.07 17.77
C ASP A 41 -13.89 -13.02 17.56
N ALA A 42 -14.17 -11.80 18.01
CA ALA A 42 -13.25 -10.67 17.90
C ALA A 42 -11.90 -10.92 18.57
N ALA A 43 -11.88 -11.56 19.76
CA ALA A 43 -10.64 -11.80 20.50
C ALA A 43 -9.69 -12.77 19.78
N SER A 44 -10.26 -13.80 19.16
CA SER A 44 -9.58 -14.77 18.32
C SER A 44 -8.99 -14.10 17.08
N LEU A 45 -9.75 -13.21 16.44
CA LEU A 45 -9.27 -12.47 15.28
C LEU A 45 -8.13 -11.50 15.64
N GLU A 46 -8.21 -10.78 16.76
CA GLU A 46 -7.13 -9.91 17.22
C GLU A 46 -5.84 -10.69 17.51
N THR A 47 -5.96 -11.90 18.06
CA THR A 47 -4.81 -12.80 18.25
C THR A 47 -4.14 -13.19 16.93
N LEU A 48 -4.93 -13.47 15.89
CA LEU A 48 -4.41 -13.82 14.57
C LEU A 48 -3.78 -12.61 13.87
N LYS A 49 -4.40 -11.43 13.95
CA LYS A 49 -3.83 -10.16 13.45
C LYS A 49 -2.47 -9.88 14.10
N ALA A 50 -2.38 -9.96 15.42
CA ALA A 50 -1.12 -9.76 16.14
C ALA A 50 -0.04 -10.79 15.74
N THR A 51 -0.44 -12.03 15.44
CA THR A 51 0.49 -13.05 14.94
C THR A 51 0.98 -12.75 13.54
N TRP A 52 0.09 -12.32 12.64
CA TRP A 52 0.45 -11.92 11.30
C TRP A 52 1.36 -10.67 11.30
N VAL A 53 1.08 -9.68 12.16
CA VAL A 53 1.94 -8.49 12.32
C VAL A 53 3.34 -8.90 12.76
N ARG A 54 3.47 -9.75 13.78
CA ARG A 54 4.78 -10.28 14.22
C ARG A 54 5.53 -10.99 13.10
N ARG A 55 4.82 -11.71 12.23
CA ARG A 55 5.44 -12.34 11.06
C ARG A 55 5.94 -11.30 10.06
N VAL A 56 5.15 -10.28 9.73
CA VAL A 56 5.58 -9.19 8.85
C VAL A 56 6.79 -8.46 9.41
N GLN A 57 6.82 -8.18 10.72
CA GLN A 57 7.96 -7.57 11.42
C GLN A 57 9.23 -8.43 11.30
N SER A 58 9.13 -9.75 11.53
CA SER A 58 10.25 -10.69 11.34
C SER A 58 10.76 -10.66 9.89
N LEU A 59 9.87 -10.71 8.90
CA LEU A 59 10.25 -10.65 7.48
C LEU A 59 10.85 -9.30 7.10
N ALA A 60 10.38 -8.20 7.69
CA ALA A 60 10.89 -6.86 7.46
C ALA A 60 12.36 -6.71 7.88
N VAL A 61 12.80 -7.49 8.88
CA VAL A 61 14.20 -7.55 9.34
C VAL A 61 14.99 -8.60 8.57
N GLU A 62 14.49 -9.84 8.51
CA GLU A 62 15.22 -11.00 7.99
C GLU A 62 15.32 -11.02 6.46
N ARG A 63 14.30 -10.49 5.78
CA ARG A 63 14.08 -10.62 4.33
C ARG A 63 13.57 -9.32 3.73
N ARG A 64 14.15 -8.21 4.16
CA ARG A 64 13.76 -6.85 3.77
C ARG A 64 13.58 -6.70 2.26
N ASP A 65 14.54 -7.14 1.46
CA ASP A 65 14.51 -7.01 -0.01
C ASP A 65 13.36 -7.82 -0.64
N GLU A 66 13.09 -9.02 -0.12
CA GLU A 66 11.95 -9.84 -0.57
C GLU A 66 10.62 -9.17 -0.22
N LEU A 67 10.52 -8.54 0.96
CA LEU A 67 9.31 -7.84 1.39
C LEU A 67 9.05 -6.61 0.52
N VAL A 68 10.08 -5.80 0.24
CA VAL A 68 9.97 -4.64 -0.66
C VAL A 68 9.48 -5.05 -2.04
N GLN A 69 9.92 -6.19 -2.56
CA GLN A 69 9.49 -6.67 -3.89
C GLN A 69 8.12 -7.37 -3.87
N HIS A 70 7.44 -7.46 -2.73
CA HIS A 70 6.20 -8.20 -2.62
C HIS A 70 5.10 -7.57 -3.49
N VAL A 71 4.46 -8.39 -4.33
CA VAL A 71 3.46 -7.94 -5.34
C VAL A 71 2.25 -7.20 -4.76
N LYS A 72 1.98 -7.36 -3.45
CA LYS A 72 0.93 -6.64 -2.71
C LYS A 72 1.50 -5.81 -1.55
N LEU A 73 2.68 -5.23 -1.73
CA LEU A 73 3.34 -4.43 -0.69
C LEU A 73 2.40 -3.36 -0.13
N ASP A 74 1.69 -2.62 -0.99
CA ASP A 74 0.69 -1.62 -0.62
C ASP A 74 -0.32 -2.14 0.42
N ARG A 75 -0.89 -3.33 0.17
CA ARG A 75 -1.87 -3.95 1.06
C ARG A 75 -1.25 -4.52 2.32
N VAL A 76 -0.04 -5.05 2.23
CA VAL A 76 0.71 -5.54 3.40
C VAL A 76 1.02 -4.38 4.34
N LEU A 77 1.54 -3.27 3.82
CA LEU A 77 1.84 -2.07 4.62
C LEU A 77 0.59 -1.43 5.21
N TRP A 78 -0.51 -1.37 4.46
CA TRP A 78 -1.80 -0.93 5.00
C TRP A 78 -2.24 -1.78 6.19
N ALA A 79 -2.22 -3.10 6.06
CA ALA A 79 -2.65 -3.98 7.13
C ALA A 79 -1.70 -3.99 8.33
N TRP A 80 -0.39 -3.91 8.11
CA TRP A 80 0.59 -3.78 9.20
C TRP A 80 0.36 -2.48 9.97
N ARG A 81 0.10 -1.37 9.27
CA ARG A 81 -0.21 -0.08 9.91
C ARG A 81 -1.51 -0.14 10.69
N GLU A 82 -2.54 -0.77 10.14
CA GLU A 82 -3.88 -0.85 10.73
C GLU A 82 -3.95 -1.78 11.94
N TRP A 83 -3.23 -2.91 11.89
CA TRP A 83 -3.29 -3.95 12.92
C TRP A 83 -2.10 -3.93 13.88
N GLY A 84 -1.10 -3.09 13.61
CA GLY A 84 0.14 -2.97 14.37
C GLY A 84 0.42 -1.53 14.78
N ASP A 85 1.71 -1.15 14.82
CA ASP A 85 2.14 0.21 15.15
C ASP A 85 2.39 1.04 13.88
N PRO A 86 1.62 2.11 13.63
CA PRO A 86 1.85 2.99 12.49
C PRO A 86 3.24 3.62 12.43
N ALA A 87 3.85 3.93 13.59
CA ALA A 87 5.16 4.55 13.65
C ALA A 87 6.26 3.59 13.19
N GLU A 88 6.13 2.30 13.50
CA GLU A 88 7.04 1.26 13.05
C GLU A 88 6.99 1.09 11.52
N VAL A 89 5.78 1.05 10.94
CA VAL A 89 5.61 0.94 9.49
C VAL A 89 6.23 2.13 8.77
N ARG A 90 5.99 3.34 9.28
CA ARG A 90 6.60 4.56 8.73
C ARG A 90 8.12 4.49 8.81
N GLY A 91 8.68 4.12 9.97
CA GLY A 91 10.12 3.98 10.14
C GLY A 91 10.74 2.94 9.19
N TRP A 92 10.05 1.83 8.95
CA TRP A 92 10.50 0.84 7.97
C TRP A 92 10.47 1.39 6.54
N CYS A 93 9.40 2.07 6.14
CA CYS A 93 9.26 2.69 4.82
C CYS A 93 10.34 3.75 4.59
N GLU A 94 10.60 4.64 5.56
CA GLU A 94 11.65 5.66 5.49
C GLU A 94 13.04 5.04 5.36
N GLN A 95 13.31 3.92 6.05
CA GLN A 95 14.55 3.18 5.86
C GLN A 95 14.64 2.62 4.43
N VAL A 96 13.56 2.00 3.92
CA VAL A 96 13.51 1.44 2.54
C VAL A 96 13.76 2.50 1.49
N THR A 97 13.20 3.68 1.66
CA THR A 97 13.30 4.76 0.68
C THR A 97 14.53 5.65 0.86
N ILE A 98 15.44 5.35 1.80
CA ILE A 98 16.62 6.19 2.07
C ILE A 98 17.56 6.31 0.85
N THR A 99 17.63 5.29 0.00
CA THR A 99 18.42 5.29 -1.24
C THR A 99 17.56 5.58 -2.45
N ASP A 100 18.16 6.03 -3.55
CA ASP A 100 17.42 6.32 -4.80
C ASP A 100 16.84 5.04 -5.39
N GLU A 101 17.60 3.94 -5.34
CA GLU A 101 17.17 2.62 -5.79
C GLU A 101 16.00 2.11 -4.96
N GLY A 102 16.04 2.31 -3.64
CA GLY A 102 14.96 1.92 -2.74
C GLY A 102 13.69 2.73 -2.97
N LEU A 103 13.82 4.05 -3.14
CA LEU A 103 12.69 4.92 -3.50
C LEU A 103 12.05 4.52 -4.83
N LEU A 104 12.88 4.28 -5.86
CA LEU A 104 12.42 3.88 -7.20
C LEU A 104 11.80 2.48 -7.23
N ALA A 105 12.21 1.58 -6.33
CA ALA A 105 11.57 0.28 -6.15
C ALA A 105 10.24 0.38 -5.37
N PHE A 106 10.14 1.31 -4.41
CA PHE A 106 9.01 1.45 -3.51
C PHE A 106 7.79 2.14 -4.15
N ILE A 107 7.99 3.29 -4.80
CA ILE A 107 6.91 4.13 -5.33
C ILE A 107 5.97 3.38 -6.30
N PRO A 108 6.44 2.53 -7.23
CA PRO A 108 5.58 1.80 -8.16
C PRO A 108 4.50 0.94 -7.49
N HIS A 109 4.72 0.46 -6.25
CA HIS A 109 3.73 -0.35 -5.54
C HIS A 109 2.42 0.39 -5.21
N PHE A 110 2.46 1.72 -5.17
CA PHE A 110 1.30 2.56 -4.89
C PHE A 110 0.63 3.11 -6.15
N CYS A 111 1.21 2.85 -7.32
CA CYS A 111 0.60 3.21 -8.59
C CYS A 111 -0.59 2.27 -8.86
N SER A 112 -1.77 2.84 -9.03
CA SER A 112 -2.98 2.11 -9.37
C SER A 112 -3.52 2.56 -10.71
N HIS A 113 -4.20 1.68 -11.43
CA HIS A 113 -4.83 2.02 -12.72
C HIS A 113 -6.34 2.16 -12.52
N SER A 114 -6.83 3.39 -12.54
CA SER A 114 -8.28 3.65 -12.49
C SER A 114 -8.86 3.58 -13.91
N ARG A 115 -10.08 3.06 -14.01
CA ARG A 115 -10.85 3.06 -15.26
C ARG A 115 -11.80 4.24 -15.24
N ILE A 116 -11.64 5.15 -16.19
CA ILE A 116 -12.54 6.27 -16.40
C ILE A 116 -13.40 5.94 -17.61
N GLN A 117 -14.71 5.98 -17.41
CA GLN A 117 -15.71 5.88 -18.48
C GLN A 117 -16.51 7.18 -18.50
N VAL A 118 -16.32 7.98 -19.55
CA VAL A 118 -17.12 9.18 -19.76
C VAL A 118 -18.48 8.76 -20.32
N PHE A 119 -19.57 9.27 -19.74
CA PHE A 119 -20.92 8.96 -20.20
C PHE A 119 -21.12 9.42 -21.66
N GLY A 120 -21.31 8.46 -22.58
CA GLY A 120 -21.46 8.71 -24.01
C GLY A 120 -20.25 8.36 -24.88
N GLU A 121 -19.08 8.09 -24.28
CA GLU A 121 -17.92 7.55 -25.00
C GLU A 121 -17.85 6.02 -24.82
N SER A 122 -17.58 5.30 -25.93
CA SER A 122 -17.45 3.83 -25.93
C SER A 122 -16.07 3.36 -25.43
N ALA A 123 -15.10 4.28 -25.27
CA ALA A 123 -13.72 3.96 -24.90
C ALA A 123 -13.52 4.13 -23.38
N VAL A 124 -13.09 3.05 -22.71
CA VAL A 124 -12.59 3.11 -21.32
C VAL A 124 -11.17 3.64 -21.37
N LYS A 125 -10.91 4.79 -20.73
CA LYS A 125 -9.55 5.28 -20.53
C LYS A 125 -8.99 4.67 -19.24
N ILE A 126 -7.83 4.05 -19.34
CA ILE A 126 -7.06 3.60 -18.18
C ILE A 126 -6.12 4.74 -17.81
N GLN A 127 -6.25 5.26 -16.59
CA GLN A 127 -5.41 6.33 -16.09
C GLN A 127 -4.58 5.85 -14.89
N PRO A 128 -3.25 5.96 -14.91
CA PRO A 128 -2.44 5.73 -13.73
C PRO A 128 -2.76 6.78 -12.68
N ARG A 129 -2.85 6.36 -11.42
CA ARG A 129 -3.16 7.18 -10.26
C ARG A 129 -2.18 6.89 -9.14
N LEU A 130 -1.58 7.94 -8.60
CA LEU A 130 -0.63 7.87 -7.51
C LEU A 130 -0.66 9.20 -6.77
N ASN A 131 -1.67 9.38 -5.92
CA ASN A 131 -1.82 10.58 -5.12
C ASN A 131 -0.83 10.56 -3.94
N PRO A 132 0.14 11.50 -3.85
CA PRO A 132 1.08 11.54 -2.75
C PRO A 132 0.43 11.61 -1.37
N ALA A 133 -0.78 12.17 -1.24
CA ALA A 133 -1.50 12.22 0.03
C ALA A 133 -1.75 10.83 0.63
N TRP A 134 -1.90 9.79 -0.21
CA TRP A 134 -2.07 8.41 0.27
C TRP A 134 -0.79 7.87 0.94
N LEU A 135 0.36 8.47 0.65
CA LEU A 135 1.68 8.05 1.11
C LEU A 135 2.16 8.79 2.37
N GLU A 136 1.45 9.82 2.84
CA GLU A 136 1.87 10.66 4.00
C GLU A 136 2.06 9.86 5.30
N ASN A 137 1.34 8.74 5.43
CA ASN A 137 1.46 7.83 6.57
C ASN A 137 2.66 6.88 6.47
N TYR A 138 3.39 6.89 5.36
CA TYR A 138 4.49 5.96 5.09
C TYR A 138 5.82 6.68 4.86
N VAL A 139 5.82 7.85 4.20
CA VAL A 139 7.05 8.58 3.83
C VAL A 139 6.82 10.09 3.87
N ASP A 140 7.92 10.85 3.89
CA ASP A 140 7.89 12.28 3.58
C ASP A 140 7.66 12.47 2.07
N THR A 141 6.45 12.88 1.72
CA THR A 141 6.01 12.98 0.33
C THR A 141 6.67 14.14 -0.42
N ALA A 142 7.05 15.21 0.27
CA ALA A 142 7.73 16.35 -0.31
C ALA A 142 9.20 16.02 -0.61
N GLU A 143 9.87 15.34 0.31
CA GLU A 143 11.23 14.86 0.10
C GLU A 143 11.29 13.82 -1.02
N CYS A 144 10.31 12.91 -1.09
CA CYS A 144 10.18 11.98 -2.21
C CYS A 144 10.00 12.74 -3.54
N ALA A 145 9.13 13.76 -3.59
CA ALA A 145 8.93 14.56 -4.81
C ALA A 145 10.22 15.24 -5.27
N ARG A 146 10.97 15.84 -4.34
CA ARG A 146 12.25 16.51 -4.63
C ARG A 146 13.24 15.52 -5.25
N ARG A 147 13.46 14.37 -4.60
CA ARG A 147 14.41 13.35 -5.06
C ARG A 147 14.02 12.72 -6.38
N LEU A 148 12.73 12.39 -6.55
CA LEU A 148 12.20 11.87 -7.81
C LEU A 148 12.38 12.89 -8.95
N GLY A 149 12.15 14.18 -8.70
CA GLY A 149 12.39 15.24 -9.68
C GLY A 149 13.85 15.33 -10.11
N GLU A 150 14.79 15.27 -9.17
CA GLU A 150 16.23 15.24 -9.46
C GLU A 150 16.63 14.02 -10.31
N LEU A 151 16.09 12.84 -9.99
CA LEU A 151 16.32 11.60 -10.75
C LEU A 151 15.77 11.69 -12.17
N THR A 152 14.59 12.27 -12.35
CA THR A 152 13.98 12.50 -13.67
C THR A 152 14.84 13.45 -14.50
N LEU A 153 15.27 14.58 -13.95
CA LEU A 153 16.15 15.54 -14.64
C LEU A 153 17.49 14.93 -15.03
N ALA A 154 18.03 14.03 -14.20
CA ALA A 154 19.28 13.32 -14.47
C ALA A 154 19.14 12.14 -15.44
N GLY A 155 17.92 11.80 -15.89
CA GLY A 155 17.67 10.63 -16.73
C GLY A 155 18.00 9.29 -16.05
N ARG A 156 17.88 9.25 -14.71
CA ARG A 156 18.24 8.08 -13.87
C ARG A 156 17.03 7.23 -13.44
N VAL A 157 15.83 7.58 -13.88
CA VAL A 157 14.62 6.79 -13.61
C VAL A 157 14.60 5.58 -14.56
N PRO A 158 14.53 4.34 -14.04
CA PRO A 158 14.43 3.15 -14.89
C PRO A 158 13.04 3.07 -15.53
N SER A 159 12.96 2.46 -16.72
CA SER A 159 11.71 2.38 -17.49
C SER A 159 10.54 1.75 -16.73
N VAL A 160 10.83 0.79 -15.85
CA VAL A 160 9.84 0.09 -15.01
C VAL A 160 9.18 0.99 -13.96
N ALA A 161 9.85 2.09 -13.57
CA ALA A 161 9.34 3.05 -12.57
C ALA A 161 8.79 4.33 -13.20
N GLN A 162 9.03 4.55 -14.51
CA GLN A 162 8.76 5.82 -15.18
C GLN A 162 7.30 6.28 -15.03
N GLU A 163 6.33 5.40 -15.33
CA GLU A 163 4.89 5.73 -15.21
C GLU A 163 4.51 6.19 -13.80
N ALA A 164 4.98 5.46 -12.79
CA ALA A 164 4.68 5.77 -11.39
C ALA A 164 5.33 7.07 -10.94
N VAL A 165 6.59 7.32 -11.33
CA VAL A 165 7.33 8.55 -10.99
C VAL A 165 6.70 9.77 -11.65
N ASP A 166 6.37 9.68 -12.94
CA ASP A 166 5.74 10.79 -13.67
C ASP A 166 4.37 11.11 -13.06
N GLN A 167 3.58 10.08 -12.74
CA GLN A 167 2.28 10.26 -12.12
C GLN A 167 2.39 10.84 -10.69
N TYR A 168 3.36 10.38 -9.90
CA TYR A 168 3.63 10.92 -8.56
C TYR A 168 3.92 12.42 -8.63
N LEU A 169 4.85 12.83 -9.50
CA LEU A 169 5.27 14.23 -9.64
C LEU A 169 4.13 15.11 -10.15
N ARG A 170 3.32 14.60 -11.08
CA ARG A 170 2.15 15.30 -11.60
C ARG A 170 1.11 15.54 -10.52
N GLU A 171 0.72 14.51 -9.76
CA GLU A 171 -0.27 14.65 -8.68
C GLU A 171 0.28 15.48 -7.51
N PHE A 172 1.59 15.41 -7.23
CA PHE A 172 2.23 16.29 -6.24
C PHE A 172 2.14 17.77 -6.64
N GLU A 173 2.36 18.09 -7.91
CA GLU A 173 2.24 19.46 -8.42
C GLU A 173 0.79 19.98 -8.36
N MET A 174 -0.19 19.11 -8.61
CA MET A 174 -1.60 19.47 -8.45
C MET A 174 -1.90 19.83 -7.00
N LEU A 175 -1.47 19.01 -6.04
CA LEU A 175 -1.64 19.27 -4.60
C LEU A 175 -0.96 20.58 -4.18
N SER A 176 0.25 20.86 -4.66
CA SER A 176 0.97 22.09 -4.32
C SER A 176 0.27 23.36 -4.83
N ARG A 177 -0.56 23.23 -5.87
CA ARG A 177 -1.44 24.27 -6.41
C ARG A 177 -2.82 24.32 -5.72
N GLY A 178 -3.06 23.49 -4.70
CA GLY A 178 -4.35 23.39 -4.00
C GLY A 178 -5.44 22.64 -4.79
N GLN A 179 -5.07 21.91 -5.84
CA GLN A 179 -5.99 21.09 -6.62
C GLN A 179 -6.14 19.71 -5.96
N ASN A 180 -7.30 19.08 -6.13
CA ASN A 180 -7.55 17.72 -5.66
C ASN A 180 -7.35 16.72 -6.80
N PRO A 181 -6.30 15.86 -6.79
CA PRO A 181 -6.10 14.83 -7.79
C PRO A 181 -7.23 13.80 -7.86
N ASP A 182 -7.93 13.56 -6.74
CA ASP A 182 -9.07 12.65 -6.66
C ASP A 182 -10.41 13.30 -7.07
N GLY A 183 -10.37 14.57 -7.50
CA GLY A 183 -11.54 15.28 -8.00
C GLY A 183 -12.06 14.72 -9.33
N ILE A 184 -13.37 14.87 -9.57
CA ILE A 184 -13.98 14.53 -10.86
C ILE A 184 -13.37 15.44 -11.92
N GLY A 185 -12.84 14.85 -13.00
CA GLY A 185 -12.21 15.58 -14.10
C GLY A 185 -10.89 16.26 -13.76
N ALA A 186 -10.19 15.82 -12.70
CA ALA A 186 -8.90 16.40 -12.29
C ALA A 186 -7.80 16.33 -13.37
N PHE A 187 -8.02 15.56 -14.44
CA PHE A 187 -7.11 15.39 -15.56
C PHE A 187 -7.78 15.57 -16.93
N ASP A 188 -9.00 16.12 -16.95
CA ASP A 188 -9.75 16.44 -18.17
C ASP A 188 -9.32 17.79 -18.77
#